data_AF-F3Z601-F1
#
_entry.id   AF-F3Z601-F1
#
_cell.length_a   1.000
_cell.length_b   1.000
_cell.length_c   1.000
_cell.angle_alpha   90.00
_cell.angle_beta   90.00
_cell.angle_gamma   90.00
#
_symmetry.space_group_name_H-M   'P 1'
#
loop_
_entity.id
_entity.type
_entity.pdbx_description
1 polymer ?
#
loop_
_entity_poly.entity_id
_entity_poly.type
_entity_poly.pdbx_seq_one_letter_code
_entity_poly.pdbx_strand_id
1 'polypeptide(L)'
;MTEVYAPALIDLEFANVTRGLLRAGKITEHMADRAVRKLPSFPMRRVKHEGLLFRVWELRHNYSPYDASYVALAEQLGATLLTGDARLQRGTGKRCPVELIG
;
A
#
# COMPACT_ATOMS: atom_id res chain seq x y z
N MET A 1 12.73 -11.69 12.65
CA MET A 1 12.36 -10.30 12.37
C MET A 1 11.35 -10.33 11.24
N THR A 2 10.14 -9.81 11.42
CA THR A 2 9.12 -9.85 10.36
C THR A 2 9.43 -8.75 9.35
N GLU A 3 9.73 -9.11 8.10
CA GLU A 3 9.98 -8.13 7.04
C GLU A 3 8.66 -7.57 6.51
N VAL A 4 8.61 -6.26 6.23
CA VAL A 4 7.43 -5.60 5.66
C VAL A 4 7.70 -5.27 4.19
N TYR A 5 6.73 -5.55 3.35
CA TYR A 5 6.77 -5.31 1.90
C TYR A 5 5.59 -4.45 1.48
N ALA A 6 5.80 -3.59 0.48
CA ALA A 6 4.73 -2.86 -0.18
C ALA A 6 5.06 -2.63 -1.66
N PRO A 7 4.05 -2.47 -2.53
CA PRO A 7 4.24 -1.94 -3.86
C PRO A 7 4.85 -0.53 -3.77
N ALA A 8 5.69 -0.14 -4.74
CA ALA A 8 6.30 1.20 -4.77
C ALA A 8 5.26 2.35 -4.75
N LEU A 9 4.02 2.07 -5.15
CA LEU A 9 2.85 2.95 -5.01
C LEU A 9 2.68 3.56 -3.61
N ILE A 10 3.06 2.84 -2.54
CA ILE A 10 2.96 3.31 -1.16
C ILE A 10 3.60 4.70 -0.96
N ASP A 11 4.67 5.00 -1.70
CA ASP A 11 5.37 6.28 -1.58
C ASP A 11 4.51 7.44 -2.10
N LEU A 12 3.75 7.21 -3.18
CA LEU A 12 2.83 8.19 -3.74
C LEU A 12 1.57 8.34 -2.88
N GLU A 13 1.05 7.25 -2.31
CA GLU A 13 -0.06 7.28 -1.37
C GLU A 13 0.30 8.07 -0.11
N PHE A 14 1.48 7.82 0.45
CA PHE A 14 2.01 8.56 1.60
C PHE A 14 2.15 10.05 1.30
N ALA A 15 2.72 10.40 0.13
CA ALA A 15 2.86 11.79 -0.29
C ALA A 15 1.48 12.47 -0.46
N ASN A 16 0.50 11.77 -1.04
CA ASN A 16 -0.84 12.30 -1.23
C ASN A 16 -1.57 12.53 0.10
N VAL A 17 -1.47 11.60 1.05
CA VAL A 17 -2.03 11.74 2.41
C VAL A 17 -1.36 12.91 3.13
N THR A 18 -0.03 13.00 3.09
CA THR A 18 0.74 14.08 3.73
C THR A 18 0.33 15.44 3.17
N ARG A 19 0.21 15.55 1.84
CA ARG A 19 -0.28 16.76 1.16
C ARG A 19 -1.71 17.11 1.59
N GLY A 20 -2.59 16.13 1.70
CA GLY A 20 -3.96 16.31 2.16
C GLY A 20 -4.02 16.88 3.58
N LEU A 21 -3.25 16.31 4.51
CA LEU A 21 -3.17 16.76 5.90
C LEU A 21 -2.63 18.18 6.01
N LEU A 22 -1.60 18.53 5.23
CA LEU A 22 -1.05 19.88 5.19
C LEU A 22 -2.09 20.89 4.68
N ARG A 23 -2.76 20.59 3.57
CA ARG A 23 -3.83 21.45 3.01
C ARG A 23 -5.01 21.63 3.96
N ALA A 24 -5.30 20.62 4.78
CA ALA A 24 -6.34 20.67 5.79
C ALA A 24 -5.90 21.34 7.11
N GLY A 25 -4.67 21.86 7.19
CA GLY A 25 -4.11 22.50 8.40
C GLY A 25 -3.92 21.53 9.57
N LYS A 26 -3.87 20.22 9.32
CA LYS A 26 -3.72 19.18 10.36
C LYS A 26 -2.27 18.94 10.77
N ILE A 27 -1.33 19.32 9.91
CA ILE A 27 0.11 19.27 10.15
C ILE A 27 0.76 20.54 9.63
N THR A 28 1.92 20.90 10.17
CA THR A 28 2.71 22.04 9.67
C THR A 28 3.55 21.63 8.46
N GLU A 29 4.03 22.62 7.70
CA GLU A 29 4.96 22.39 6.59
C GLU A 29 6.22 21.64 7.04
N HIS A 30 6.81 22.03 8.17
CA HIS A 30 7.96 21.34 8.78
C HIS A 30 7.68 19.86 9.11
N MET A 31 6.47 19.55 9.60
CA MET A 31 6.08 18.17 9.86
C MET A 31 5.94 17.37 8.56
N ALA A 32 5.31 17.96 7.53
CA ALA A 32 5.16 17.33 6.22
C ALA A 32 6.51 17.03 5.58
N ASP A 33 7.41 18.01 5.53
CA ASP A 33 8.76 17.87 4.97
C ASP A 33 9.56 16.80 5.69
N ARG A 34 9.53 16.82 7.02
CA ARG A 34 10.20 15.79 7.83
C ARG A 34 9.65 14.40 7.52
N ALA A 35 8.33 14.26 7.39
CA ALA A 35 7.69 12.98 7.13
C ALA A 35 8.13 12.40 5.78
N VAL A 36 8.07 13.20 4.71
CA VAL A 36 8.50 12.79 3.36
C VAL A 36 9.99 12.45 3.33
N ARG A 37 10.86 13.24 4.00
CA ARG A 37 12.31 12.96 4.07
C ARG A 37 12.65 11.68 4.82
N LYS A 38 11.82 11.27 5.78
CA LYS A 38 12.04 10.04 6.56
C LYS A 38 11.55 8.78 5.85
N LEU A 39 10.56 8.89 4.96
CA LEU A 39 9.93 7.75 4.30
C LEU A 39 10.92 6.77 3.63
N PRO A 40 12.00 7.21 2.94
CA PRO A 40 12.98 6.29 2.35
C PRO A 40 13.70 5.40 3.37
N SER A 41 13.89 5.89 4.60
CA SER A 41 14.52 5.15 5.71
C SER A 41 13.57 4.25 6.49
N PHE A 42 12.26 4.29 6.17
CA PHE A 42 11.29 3.40 6.81
C PHE A 42 11.60 1.94 6.45
N PRO A 43 11.65 1.01 7.43
CA PRO A 43 12.11 -0.37 7.22
C PRO A 43 11.07 -1.23 6.48
N MET A 44 10.91 -0.94 5.19
CA MET A 44 9.96 -1.58 4.28
C MET A 44 10.58 -1.76 2.91
N ARG A 45 10.45 -2.97 2.37
CA ARG A 45 10.92 -3.33 1.04
C ARG A 45 9.88 -2.92 -0.01
N ARG A 46 10.26 -2.03 -0.91
CA ARG A 46 9.42 -1.58 -2.03
C ARG A 46 9.61 -2.49 -3.23
N VAL A 47 8.50 -2.96 -3.79
CA VAL A 47 8.50 -3.82 -4.97
C VAL A 47 7.93 -3.05 -6.16
N LYS A 48 8.65 -3.10 -7.28
CA LYS A 48 8.19 -2.46 -8.52
C LYS A 48 6.99 -3.20 -9.13
N HIS A 49 6.19 -2.51 -9.91
CA HIS A 49 4.88 -3.01 -10.35
C HIS A 49 4.93 -3.96 -11.54
N GLU A 50 5.99 -3.96 -12.34
CA GLU A 50 6.05 -4.66 -13.64
C GLU A 50 5.76 -6.16 -13.48
N GLY A 51 6.31 -6.80 -12.43
CA GLY A 51 6.06 -8.21 -12.13
C GLY A 51 4.66 -8.51 -11.59
N LEU A 52 3.92 -7.48 -11.16
CA LEU A 52 2.57 -7.61 -10.58
C LEU A 52 1.46 -7.38 -11.61
N LEU A 53 1.75 -6.71 -12.73
CA LEU A 53 0.74 -6.19 -13.65
C LEU A 53 -0.23 -7.25 -14.19
N PHE A 54 0.26 -8.44 -14.51
CA PHE A 54 -0.59 -9.52 -15.01
C PHE A 54 -1.64 -9.91 -13.96
N ARG A 55 -1.20 -10.13 -12.71
CA ARG A 55 -2.10 -10.50 -11.63
C ARG A 55 -3.04 -9.36 -11.23
N VAL A 56 -2.54 -8.13 -11.24
CA VAL A 56 -3.35 -6.92 -11.06
C VAL A 56 -4.50 -6.88 -12.07
N TRP A 57 -4.22 -7.19 -13.34
CA TRP A 57 -5.23 -7.22 -14.40
C TRP A 57 -6.26 -8.33 -14.20
N GLU A 58 -5.87 -9.52 -13.75
CA GLU A 58 -6.82 -10.60 -13.42
C GLU A 58 -7.82 -10.18 -12.33
N LEU A 59 -7.38 -9.37 -11.38
CA LEU A 59 -8.15 -8.90 -10.23
C LEU A 59 -9.08 -7.71 -10.52
N ARG A 60 -9.03 -7.14 -11.74
CA ARG A 60 -9.69 -5.87 -12.14
C ARG A 60 -11.20 -5.76 -11.88
N HIS A 61 -11.90 -6.89 -11.79
CA HIS A 61 -13.36 -6.89 -11.55
C HIS A 61 -13.71 -6.70 -10.08
N ASN A 62 -12.75 -6.92 -9.17
CA ASN A 62 -12.98 -6.91 -7.72
C ASN A 62 -12.23 -5.76 -7.01
N TYR A 63 -11.18 -5.23 -7.62
CA TYR A 63 -10.31 -4.22 -7.02
C TYR A 63 -9.88 -3.18 -8.05
N SER A 64 -9.61 -1.95 -7.58
CA SER A 64 -8.87 -0.98 -8.37
C SER A 64 -7.46 -1.52 -8.66
N PRO A 65 -6.77 -1.08 -9.73
CA PRO A 65 -5.40 -1.53 -10.00
C PRO A 65 -4.42 -1.18 -8.86
N TYR A 66 -4.72 -0.12 -8.09
CA TYR A 66 -3.96 0.30 -6.92
C TYR A 66 -4.09 -0.73 -5.79
N ASP A 67 -5.32 -1.04 -5.40
CA ASP A 67 -5.63 -2.05 -4.37
C ASP A 67 -5.15 -3.45 -4.79
N ALA A 68 -5.36 -3.80 -6.06
CA ALA A 68 -4.92 -5.07 -6.63
C ALA A 68 -3.39 -5.22 -6.59
N SER A 69 -2.62 -4.13 -6.61
CA SER A 69 -1.15 -4.22 -6.53
C SER A 69 -0.68 -4.72 -5.17
N TYR A 70 -1.37 -4.37 -4.09
CA TYR A 70 -1.12 -4.89 -2.75
C TYR A 70 -1.51 -6.37 -2.63
N VAL A 71 -2.67 -6.75 -3.16
CA VAL A 71 -3.13 -8.15 -3.18
C VAL A 71 -2.18 -9.02 -4.01
N ALA A 72 -1.82 -8.58 -5.21
CA ALA A 72 -0.90 -9.31 -6.10
C ALA A 72 0.48 -9.51 -5.45
N LEU A 73 1.01 -8.48 -4.78
CA LEU A 73 2.28 -8.60 -4.07
C LEU A 73 2.21 -9.59 -2.91
N ALA A 74 1.15 -9.52 -2.09
CA ALA A 74 0.95 -10.45 -0.98
C ALA A 74 0.83 -11.90 -1.46
N GLU A 75 0.07 -12.13 -2.55
CA GLU A 75 0.00 -13.44 -3.21
C GLU A 75 1.37 -13.93 -3.69
N GLN A 76 2.15 -13.07 -4.37
CA GLN A 76 3.46 -13.43 -4.90
C GLN A 76 4.46 -13.80 -3.79
N LEU A 77 4.37 -13.15 -2.63
CA LEU A 77 5.23 -13.40 -1.48
C LEU A 77 4.73 -14.53 -0.57
N GLY A 78 3.51 -15.05 -0.79
CA GLY A 78 2.88 -16.00 0.13
C GLY A 78 2.64 -15.39 1.53
N ALA A 79 2.39 -14.08 1.60
CA ALA A 79 2.29 -13.32 2.85
C ALA A 79 0.84 -12.89 3.16
N THR A 80 0.60 -12.51 4.41
CA THR A 80 -0.64 -11.85 4.83
C THR A 80 -0.62 -10.38 4.38
N LEU A 81 -1.68 -9.94 3.69
CA LEU A 81 -1.89 -8.52 3.41
C LEU A 81 -2.46 -7.82 4.66
N LEU A 82 -1.67 -6.90 5.21
CA LEU A 82 -2.09 -6.02 6.29
C LEU A 82 -2.68 -4.72 5.70
N THR A 83 -3.87 -4.30 6.12
CA THR A 83 -4.51 -3.09 5.58
C THR A 83 -5.47 -2.42 6.58
N GLY A 84 -5.63 -1.10 6.48
CA GLY A 84 -6.69 -0.37 7.18
C GLY A 84 -8.02 -0.34 6.43
N ASP A 85 -8.08 -0.83 5.17
CA ASP A 85 -9.29 -0.79 4.35
C ASP A 85 -10.06 -2.12 4.38
N ALA A 86 -11.20 -2.13 5.07
CA ALA A 86 -12.15 -3.24 5.14
C ALA A 86 -12.69 -3.71 3.77
N ARG A 87 -12.54 -2.93 2.71
CA ARG A 87 -12.93 -3.34 1.34
C ARG A 87 -11.99 -4.41 0.79
N LEU A 88 -10.68 -4.29 1.04
CA LEU A 88 -9.68 -5.27 0.61
C LEU A 88 -9.92 -6.66 1.23
N GLN A 89 -10.36 -6.69 2.49
CA GLN A 89 -10.72 -7.94 3.16
C GLN A 89 -11.98 -8.58 2.55
N ARG A 90 -12.99 -7.78 2.20
CA ARG A 90 -14.27 -8.24 1.65
C ARG A 90 -14.22 -8.62 0.16
N GLY A 91 -13.27 -8.09 -0.59
CA GLY A 91 -13.12 -8.40 -2.01
C GLY A 91 -12.91 -9.90 -2.28
N THR A 92 -13.29 -10.38 -3.45
CA THR A 92 -13.16 -11.80 -3.83
C THR A 92 -11.98 -11.99 -4.80
N GLY A 93 -11.66 -13.25 -5.17
CA GLY A 93 -10.61 -13.55 -6.14
C GLY A 93 -9.16 -13.44 -5.66
N LYS A 94 -8.94 -12.95 -4.43
CA LYS A 94 -7.65 -12.94 -3.74
C LYS A 94 -7.25 -14.34 -3.26
N ARG A 95 -5.95 -14.63 -3.28
CA ARG A 95 -5.36 -15.92 -2.85
C ARG A 95 -4.41 -15.79 -1.66
N CYS A 96 -4.47 -14.68 -0.94
CA CYS A 96 -3.71 -14.42 0.27
C CYS A 96 -4.66 -14.09 1.44
N PRO A 97 -4.24 -14.34 2.70
CA PRO A 97 -4.94 -13.80 3.87
C PRO A 97 -4.95 -12.27 3.85
N VAL A 98 -6.00 -11.67 4.39
CA VAL A 98 -6.09 -10.22 4.59
C VAL A 98 -6.51 -9.94 6.03
N GLU A 99 -5.67 -9.21 6.75
CA GLU A 99 -5.91 -8.79 8.13
C GLU A 99 -6.08 -7.28 8.20
N LEU A 100 -7.09 -6.86 8.97
CA LEU A 100 -7.31 -5.44 9.23
C LEU A 100 -6.45 -4.98 10.40
N ILE A 101 -5.79 -3.85 10.21
CA ILE A 101 -5.12 -3.14 11.30
C ILE A 101 -5.98 -1.92 11.65
N GLY A 102 -6.45 -1.88 12.89
CA GLY A 102 -7.29 -0.82 13.44
C GLY A 102 -7.58 -1.04 14.92
#